data_AF-A0A2I0L918-F1
#
_entry.id   AF-A0A2I0L918-F1
#
_cell.length_a   1.000
_cell.length_b   1.000
_cell.length_c   1.000
_cell.angle_alpha   90.00
_cell.angle_beta   90.00
_cell.angle_gamma   90.00
#
_symmetry.space_group_name_H-M   'P 1'
#
loop_
_entity.id
_entity.type
_entity.pdbx_description
1 polymer ?
#
loop_
_entity_poly.entity_id
_entity_poly.type
_entity_poly.pdbx_seq_one_letter_code
_entity_poly.pdbx_strand_id
1 'polypeptide(L)'
;MAPNRERTSGTTYQVFLSFRGPDARQGITDVLYYAIIDAGIRVFRDDEEIQKGEDIGEEILRAIEESRIFVPIFSINYASTMENLLGSLPERFP
;
A
#
# COMPACT_ATOMS: atom_id res chain seq x y z
N MET A 1 34.13 5.71 14.48
CA MET A 1 32.85 6.06 15.14
C MET A 1 32.26 7.24 14.39
N ALA A 2 31.30 6.98 13.49
CA ALA A 2 30.56 8.01 12.77
C ALA A 2 29.40 8.52 13.66
N PRO A 3 28.96 9.79 13.52
CA PRO A 3 27.93 10.33 14.39
C PRO A 3 26.63 9.56 14.21
N ASN A 4 26.02 9.23 15.35
CA ASN A 4 24.67 8.67 15.43
C ASN A 4 23.73 9.67 14.75
N ARG A 5 23.27 9.32 13.55
CA ARG A 5 22.28 10.09 12.82
C ARG A 5 21.00 9.90 13.62
N GLU A 6 20.74 10.83 14.54
CA GLU A 6 19.41 11.00 15.12
C GLU A 6 18.47 11.15 13.93
N ARG A 7 17.84 10.04 13.55
CA ARG A 7 16.66 10.07 12.72
C ARG A 7 15.65 10.81 13.59
N THR A 8 15.57 12.12 13.40
CA THR A 8 14.45 12.91 13.90
C THR A 8 13.22 12.09 13.60
N SER A 9 12.55 11.62 14.65
CA SER A 9 11.40 10.71 14.65
C SER A 9 10.15 11.42 14.11
N GLY A 10 10.32 12.05 12.95
CA GLY A 10 9.30 12.69 12.14
C GLY A 10 8.41 11.61 11.57
N THR A 11 7.34 11.38 12.31
CA THR A 11 6.12 10.66 11.94
C THR A 11 6.26 9.18 11.63
N THR A 12 6.15 8.37 12.69
CA THR A 12 5.89 6.92 12.67
C THR A 12 4.47 6.64 12.17
N TYR A 13 4.29 5.85 11.11
CA TYR A 13 2.96 5.36 10.73
C TYR A 13 2.33 4.56 11.88
N GLN A 14 1.02 4.75 12.11
CA GLN A 14 0.27 4.04 13.17
C GLN A 14 -0.64 2.97 12.56
N VAL A 15 -1.23 3.27 11.41
CA VAL A 15 -2.13 2.39 10.66
C VAL A 15 -1.55 2.14 9.27
N PHE A 16 -1.55 0.88 8.84
CA PHE A 16 -1.30 0.46 7.47
C PHE A 16 -2.64 0.13 6.81
N LEU A 17 -3.05 0.94 5.83
CA LEU A 17 -4.30 0.76 5.10
C LEU A 17 -4.00 0.15 3.72
N SER A 18 -4.34 -1.12 3.52
CA SER A 18 -4.07 -1.85 2.27
C SER A 18 -5.33 -2.03 1.45
N PHE A 19 -5.27 -1.72 0.17
CA PHE A 19 -6.39 -1.86 -0.76
C PHE A 19 -5.88 -2.02 -2.18
N ARG A 20 -6.71 -2.62 -3.03
CA ARG A 20 -6.40 -2.85 -4.44
C ARG A 20 -7.56 -2.44 -5.33
N GLY A 21 -7.19 -1.79 -6.43
CA GLY A 21 -8.08 -1.50 -7.54
C GLY A 21 -8.71 -0.10 -7.50
N PRO A 22 -9.22 0.39 -8.64
CA PRO A 22 -9.85 1.70 -8.78
C PRO A 22 -11.18 1.77 -8.01
N ASP A 23 -11.85 0.63 -7.89
CA ASP A 23 -13.17 0.50 -7.27
C ASP A 23 -13.15 0.80 -5.76
N ALA A 24 -12.03 0.49 -5.09
CA ALA A 24 -11.84 0.80 -3.69
C ALA A 24 -11.47 2.28 -3.47
N ARG A 25 -10.79 2.92 -4.44
CA ARG A 25 -10.32 4.31 -4.35
C ARG A 25 -11.48 5.28 -4.16
N GLN A 26 -12.51 5.24 -5.00
CA GLN A 26 -13.61 6.21 -4.98
C GLN A 26 -14.73 5.88 -3.97
N GLY A 27 -14.50 4.90 -3.09
CA GLY A 27 -15.51 4.37 -2.18
C GLY A 27 -15.09 4.43 -0.72
N ILE A 28 -15.24 3.30 -0.03
CA ILE A 28 -15.02 3.17 1.41
C ILE A 28 -13.57 3.47 1.85
N THR A 29 -12.59 3.25 0.98
CA THR A 29 -11.17 3.51 1.29
C THR A 29 -10.91 5.00 1.52
N ASP A 30 -11.43 5.88 0.65
CA ASP A 30 -11.27 7.33 0.81
C ASP A 30 -11.95 7.80 2.09
N VAL A 31 -13.19 7.38 2.33
CA VAL A 31 -13.94 7.73 3.55
C VAL A 31 -13.17 7.32 4.80
N LEU A 32 -12.65 6.09 4.84
CA LEU A 32 -11.89 5.58 5.97
C LEU A 32 -10.55 6.31 6.13
N TYR A 33 -9.83 6.54 5.03
CA TYR A 33 -8.57 7.27 5.05
C TYR A 33 -8.73 8.67 5.64
N TYR A 34 -9.71 9.45 5.15
CA TYR A 34 -9.95 10.80 5.66
C TYR A 34 -10.46 10.79 7.11
N ALA A 35 -11.31 9.85 7.50
CA ALA A 35 -11.75 9.73 8.89
C ALA A 35 -10.58 9.43 9.86
N ILE A 36 -9.61 8.62 9.44
CA ILE A 36 -8.41 8.33 10.23
C ILE A 36 -7.51 9.57 10.34
N ILE A 37 -7.31 10.30 9.24
CA ILE A 37 -6.54 11.55 9.23
C ILE A 37 -7.21 12.63 10.10
N ASP A 38 -8.53 12.79 10.02
CA ASP A 38 -9.31 13.74 10.82
C ASP A 38 -9.24 13.42 12.32
N ALA A 39 -9.07 12.14 12.68
CA ALA A 39 -8.80 11.71 14.04
C ALA A 39 -7.36 11.99 14.52
N GLY A 40 -6.51 12.59 13.69
CA GLY A 40 -5.10 12.87 13.98
C GLY A 40 -4.20 11.63 13.95
N ILE A 41 -4.67 10.54 13.36
CA ILE A 41 -3.94 9.27 13.29
C ILE A 41 -3.13 9.23 11.99
N ARG A 42 -1.87 8.82 12.11
CA ARG A 42 -0.97 8.72 10.96
C ARG A 42 -1.18 7.39 10.25
N VAL A 43 -1.61 7.44 9.00
CA VAL A 43 -1.94 6.26 8.20
C VAL A 43 -1.10 6.22 6.93
N PHE A 44 -0.51 5.06 6.66
CA PHE A 44 0.07 4.74 5.37
C PHE A 44 -1.05 4.20 4.48
N ARG A 45 -1.17 4.75 3.27
CA ARG A 45 -2.19 4.37 2.29
C ARG A 45 -1.52 3.57 1.18
N ASP A 46 -1.62 2.25 1.27
CA ASP A 46 -0.98 1.32 0.35
C ASP A 46 -1.87 1.07 -0.87
N ASP A 47 -1.49 1.68 -1.99
CA ASP A 47 -2.22 1.66 -3.25
C ASP A 47 -1.47 0.85 -4.31
N GLU A 48 -1.83 -0.43 -4.44
CA GLU A 48 -1.07 -1.37 -5.29
C GLU A 48 -1.06 -1.05 -6.80
N GLU A 49 -1.98 -0.23 -7.34
CA GLU A 49 -1.92 0.10 -8.79
C GLU A 49 -1.01 1.30 -9.10
N ILE A 50 -0.63 2.09 -8.09
CA ILE A 50 0.25 3.26 -8.25
C ILE A 50 1.72 2.93 -7.96
N GLN A 51 2.02 1.76 -7.37
CA GLN A 51 3.37 1.37 -6.99
C GLN A 51 4.31 1.15 -8.21
N LYS A 52 5.03 2.19 -8.64
CA LYS A 52 6.13 2.10 -9.62
C LYS A 52 7.32 2.98 -9.21
N GLY A 53 8.39 2.36 -8.68
CA GLY A 53 9.65 3.05 -8.33
C GLY A 53 10.42 2.38 -7.18
N GLU A 54 11.72 2.62 -7.07
CA GLU A 54 12.60 2.05 -6.02
C GLU A 54 12.33 2.67 -4.63
N ASP A 55 12.15 4.00 -4.54
CA ASP A 55 11.87 4.71 -3.28
C ASP A 55 10.55 4.27 -2.61
N ILE A 56 9.60 3.76 -3.41
CA ILE A 56 8.30 3.29 -2.92
C ILE A 56 8.46 2.01 -2.08
N GLY A 57 9.41 1.15 -2.43
CA GLY A 57 9.66 -0.09 -1.67
C GLY A 57 10.16 0.20 -0.26
N GLU A 58 11.07 1.17 -0.10
CA GLU A 58 11.60 1.56 1.21
C GLU A 58 10.51 2.18 2.10
N GLU A 59 9.62 2.99 1.53
CA GLU A 59 8.54 3.61 2.29
C GLU A 59 7.50 2.58 2.75
N ILE A 60 7.13 1.61 1.90
CA ILE A 60 6.23 0.51 2.27
C ILE A 60 6.84 -0.32 3.41
N LEU A 61 8.11 -0.71 3.30
CA LEU A 61 8.79 -1.48 4.35
C LEU A 61 8.80 -0.73 5.68
N ARG A 62 9.11 0.56 5.63
CA ARG A 62 9.04 1.43 6.81
C ARG A 62 7.62 1.49 7.38
N ALA A 63 6.60 1.63 6.55
CA ALA A 63 5.22 1.67 7.01
C ALA A 63 4.77 0.35 7.65
N ILE A 64 5.22 -0.80 7.12
CA ILE A 64 5.00 -2.12 7.72
C ILE A 64 5.68 -2.22 9.09
N GLU A 65 6.93 -1.78 9.20
CA GLU A 65 7.70 -1.83 10.45
C GLU A 65 7.14 -0.90 11.54
N GLU A 66 6.65 0.29 11.15
CA GLU A 66 6.18 1.31 12.07
C GLU A 66 4.72 1.09 12.53
N SER A 67 3.87 0.54 11.64
CA SER A 67 2.43 0.41 11.89
C SER A 67 2.11 -0.65 12.94
N ARG A 68 1.11 -0.34 13.78
CA ARG A 68 0.61 -1.26 14.81
C ARG A 68 -0.75 -1.86 14.47
N ILE A 69 -1.45 -1.25 13.52
CA ILE A 69 -2.80 -1.63 13.09
C ILE A 69 -2.75 -1.82 11.58
N PHE A 70 -3.23 -2.96 11.10
CA PHE A 70 -3.31 -3.29 9.68
C PHE A 70 -4.77 -3.42 9.28
N VAL A 71 -5.17 -2.70 8.23
CA VAL A 71 -6.54 -2.64 7.73
C VAL A 71 -6.55 -3.03 6.26
N PRO A 72 -6.73 -4.33 5.93
CA PRO A 72 -6.97 -4.75 4.56
C PRO A 72 -8.41 -4.45 4.14
N ILE A 73 -8.59 -3.79 2.99
CA ILE A 73 -9.89 -3.55 2.37
C ILE A 73 -10.04 -4.49 1.19
N PHE A 74 -10.79 -5.58 1.41
CA PHE A 74 -11.06 -6.57 0.38
C PHE A 74 -12.02 -6.03 -0.69
N SER A 75 -11.60 -6.13 -1.94
CA SER A 75 -12.39 -5.93 -3.16
C SER A 75 -12.39 -7.21 -4.00
N ILE A 76 -13.25 -7.28 -5.02
CA ILE A 76 -13.35 -8.45 -5.93
C ILE A 76 -11.97 -8.82 -6.51
N ASN A 77 -11.11 -7.84 -6.72
CA ASN A 77 -9.80 -8.02 -7.33
C ASN A 77 -8.63 -7.97 -6.35
N TYR A 78 -8.89 -7.99 -5.04
CA TYR A 78 -7.86 -7.78 -4.00
C TYR A 78 -6.69 -8.75 -4.09
N ALA A 79 -6.95 -10.02 -4.38
CA ALA A 79 -5.93 -11.05 -4.50
C ALA A 79 -5.62 -11.42 -5.96
N SER A 80 -6.07 -10.62 -6.93
CA SER A 80 -5.88 -10.90 -8.35
C SER A 80 -4.45 -10.52 -8.77
N THR A 81 -3.47 -11.32 -8.34
CA THR A 81 -2.04 -11.16 -8.60
C THR A 81 -1.48 -12.28 -9.48
N MET A 82 -2.21 -12.77 -10.49
CA MET A 82 -1.61 -13.39 -11.68
C MET A 82 -2.69 -13.70 -12.73
N GLU A 83 -2.85 -12.84 -13.73
CA GLU A 83 -3.44 -13.27 -15.00
C GLU A 83 -2.86 -12.57 -16.23
N ASN A 84 -1.61 -12.10 -16.15
CA ASN A 84 -0.95 -11.45 -17.30
C ASN A 84 0.25 -12.25 -17.86
N LEU A 85 0.39 -13.53 -17.52
CA LEU A 85 1.44 -14.39 -18.11
C LEU A 85 0.91 -15.60 -18.91
N LEU A 86 -0.40 -15.87 -18.88
CA LEU A 86 -1.01 -16.95 -19.67
C LEU A 86 -1.67 -16.46 -20.97
N GLY A 87 -2.00 -15.17 -21.09
CA GLY A 87 -2.61 -14.59 -22.30
C GLY A 87 -1.63 -14.14 -23.39
N SER A 88 -0.31 -14.23 -23.16
CA SER A 88 0.74 -13.79 -24.08
C SER A 88 1.47 -14.92 -24.81
N LEU A 89 1.06 -16.18 -24.62
CA LEU A 89 1.52 -17.26 -25.50
C LEU A 89 0.68 -17.23 -26.77
N PRO A 90 1.26 -17.05 -27.97
CA PRO A 90 0.52 -17.34 -29.17
C PRO A 90 0.14 -18.82 -29.12
N GLU A 91 -1.15 -19.13 -29.23
CA GLU A 91 -1.56 -20.47 -29.66
C GLU A 91 -0.99 -20.72 -31.05
N ARG A 92 0.26 -21.17 -31.10
CA ARG A 92 0.87 -21.84 -32.24
C ARG A 92 1.41 -23.13 -31.69
N PHE A 93 0.75 -24.22 -32.00
CA PHE A 93 1.14 -25.13 -33.09
C PHE A 93 -0.02 -26.12 -33.33
N PRO A 94 -0.10 -26.74 -34.52
CA PRO A 94 -1.34 -27.28 -35.11
C PRO A 94 -1.90 -28.52 -34.42
#